data_AF-A0A6V7LEP1-F1
#
_entry.id   AF-A0A6V7LEP1-F1
#
_cell.length_a   1.000
_cell.length_b   1.000
_cell.length_c   1.000
_cell.angle_alpha   90.00
_cell.angle_beta   90.00
_cell.angle_gamma   90.00
#
_symmetry.space_group_name_H-M   'P 1'
#
loop_
_entity.id
_entity.type
_entity.pdbx_description
1 polymer ?
#
loop_
_entity_poly.entity_id
_entity_poly.type
_entity_poly.pdbx_seq_one_letter_code
_entity_poly.pdbx_strand_id
1 'polypeptide(L)'
;EECAALEDEVEDRVASLVAMLQSRKSRLIEAARQTRDARVRSLRDQVARCATHLQATTALLTFCIEALKETDSSAFLQIGGMLSVRAATAAGSWGAAEGVQEMARLPLLDLTLDDKPVRRAIDQLTFVQLK
;
A
#
# COMPACT_ATOMS: atom_id res chain seq x y z
N GLU A 1 -39.77 -36.15 -22.43
CA GLU A 1 -39.34 -34.93 -23.17
C GLU A 1 -39.29 -33.72 -22.25
N GLU A 2 -40.35 -33.38 -21.50
CA GLU A 2 -40.32 -32.24 -20.54
C GLU A 2 -39.28 -32.37 -19.41
N CYS A 3 -39.01 -33.56 -18.87
CA CYS A 3 -38.00 -33.73 -17.81
C CYS A 3 -36.57 -33.49 -18.32
N ALA A 4 -36.26 -33.96 -19.53
CA ALA A 4 -34.95 -33.74 -20.15
C ALA A 4 -34.73 -32.25 -20.46
N ALA A 5 -35.76 -31.56 -20.97
CA ALA A 5 -35.69 -30.12 -21.19
C ALA A 5 -35.49 -29.31 -19.90
N LEU A 6 -36.10 -29.74 -18.78
CA LEU A 6 -35.89 -29.13 -17.47
C LEU A 6 -34.47 -29.38 -16.95
N GLU A 7 -33.94 -30.59 -17.11
CA GLU A 7 -32.57 -30.94 -16.75
C GLU A 7 -31.56 -30.09 -17.52
N ASP A 8 -31.75 -29.96 -18.84
CA ASP A 8 -30.93 -29.09 -19.70
C ASP A 8 -30.99 -27.62 -19.26
N GLU A 9 -32.19 -27.10 -18.94
CA GLU A 9 -32.35 -25.72 -18.45
C GLU A 9 -31.65 -25.48 -17.12
N VAL A 10 -31.72 -26.45 -16.21
CA VAL A 10 -31.01 -26.39 -14.91
C VAL A 10 -29.50 -26.39 -15.14
N GLU A 11 -29.00 -27.27 -16.00
CA GLU A 11 -27.58 -27.35 -16.32
C GLU A 11 -27.08 -26.03 -16.94
N ASP A 12 -27.80 -25.47 -17.91
CA ASP A 12 -27.48 -24.19 -18.53
C ASP A 12 -27.46 -23.04 -17.51
N ARG A 13 -28.47 -22.99 -16.63
CA ARG A 13 -28.56 -21.95 -15.60
C ARG A 13 -27.43 -22.05 -14.58
N VAL A 14 -27.11 -23.25 -14.12
CA VAL A 14 -26.00 -23.48 -13.18
C VAL A 14 -24.66 -23.17 -13.85
N ALA A 15 -24.46 -23.58 -15.10
CA ALA A 15 -23.26 -23.28 -15.88
C ALA A 15 -23.05 -21.76 -16.02
N SER A 16 -24.12 -21.01 -16.27
CA SER A 16 -24.10 -19.54 -16.31
C SER A 16 -23.66 -18.94 -14.97
N LEU A 17 -24.22 -19.42 -13.84
CA LEU A 17 -23.82 -18.98 -12.50
C LEU A 17 -22.33 -19.26 -12.22
N VAL A 18 -21.84 -20.44 -12.62
CA VAL A 18 -20.42 -20.80 -12.50
C VAL A 18 -19.54 -19.84 -13.31
N ALA A 19 -19.92 -19.52 -14.56
CA ALA A 19 -19.19 -18.59 -15.40
C ALA A 19 -19.12 -17.18 -14.77
N MET A 20 -20.23 -16.70 -14.20
CA MET A 20 -20.27 -15.44 -13.46
C MET A 20 -19.34 -15.45 -12.24
N LEU A 21 -19.32 -16.55 -11.47
CA LEU A 21 -18.47 -16.69 -10.30
C LEU A 21 -16.97 -16.72 -10.68
N GLN A 22 -16.62 -17.41 -11.76
CA GLN A 22 -15.25 -17.42 -12.29
C GLN A 22 -14.81 -16.02 -12.76
N SER A 23 -15.70 -15.28 -13.44
CA SER A 23 -15.44 -13.89 -13.82
C SER A 23 -15.21 -13.00 -12.59
N ARG A 24 -16.04 -13.15 -11.55
CA ARG A 24 -15.88 -12.41 -10.29
C ARG A 24 -14.57 -12.74 -9.59
N LYS A 25 -14.18 -14.03 -9.54
CA LYS A 25 -12.88 -14.48 -9.00
C LYS A 25 -11.72 -13.78 -9.71
N SER A 26 -11.70 -13.76 -11.04
CA SER A 26 -10.66 -13.10 -11.82
C SER A 26 -10.56 -11.61 -11.49
N ARG A 27 -11.70 -10.92 -11.36
CA ARG A 27 -11.74 -9.49 -10.98
C ARG A 27 -11.23 -9.24 -9.56
N LEU A 28 -11.55 -10.11 -8.61
CA LEU A 28 -11.06 -10.00 -7.23
C LEU A 28 -9.54 -10.18 -7.14
N ILE A 29 -9.01 -11.16 -7.86
CA ILE A 29 -7.56 -11.40 -7.95
C ILE A 29 -6.86 -10.19 -8.57
N GLU A 30 -7.41 -9.66 -9.65
CA GLU A 30 -6.85 -8.49 -10.32
C GLU A 30 -6.86 -7.25 -9.41
N ALA A 31 -7.96 -7.00 -8.71
CA ALA A 31 -8.03 -5.93 -7.71
C ALA A 31 -6.97 -6.12 -6.60
N ALA A 32 -6.82 -7.34 -6.08
CA ALA A 32 -5.81 -7.63 -5.05
C ALA A 32 -4.37 -7.38 -5.56
N ARG A 33 -4.08 -7.75 -6.81
CA ARG A 33 -2.79 -7.46 -7.46
C ARG A 33 -2.56 -5.95 -7.61
N GLN A 34 -3.56 -5.20 -8.07
CA GLN A 34 -3.48 -3.75 -8.21
C GLN A 34 -3.25 -3.05 -6.87
N THR A 35 -3.94 -3.47 -5.81
CA THR A 35 -3.72 -2.95 -4.45
C THR A 35 -2.30 -3.22 -3.97
N ARG A 36 -1.81 -4.46 -4.14
CA ARG A 36 -0.42 -4.83 -3.81
C ARG A 36 0.57 -3.95 -4.57
N ASP A 37 0.39 -3.79 -5.88
CA ASP A 37 1.34 -3.08 -6.72
C ASP A 37 1.35 -1.58 -6.42
N ALA A 38 0.18 -0.98 -6.16
CA ALA A 38 0.08 0.41 -5.70
C ALA A 38 0.80 0.61 -4.36
N ARG A 39 0.66 -0.34 -3.42
CA ARG A 39 1.34 -0.28 -2.13
C ARG A 39 2.85 -0.42 -2.27
N VAL A 40 3.33 -1.38 -3.09
CA VAL A 40 4.76 -1.55 -3.36
C VAL A 40 5.37 -0.28 -3.97
N ARG A 41 4.67 0.38 -4.90
CA ARG A 41 5.11 1.67 -5.45
C ARG A 41 5.22 2.74 -4.37
N SER A 42 4.18 2.91 -3.54
CA SER A 42 4.18 3.87 -2.43
C SER A 42 5.35 3.64 -1.45
N LEU A 43 5.63 2.38 -1.11
CA LEU A 43 6.77 2.01 -0.25
C LEU A 43 8.11 2.35 -0.90
N ARG A 44 8.27 2.10 -2.20
CA ARG A 44 9.49 2.46 -2.94
C ARG A 44 9.71 3.97 -2.96
N ASP A 45 8.66 4.73 -3.24
CA ASP A 45 8.73 6.20 -3.24
C ASP A 45 9.12 6.73 -1.86
N GLN A 46 8.60 6.13 -0.80
CA GLN A 46 8.94 6.49 0.57
C GLN A 46 10.39 6.16 0.93
N VAL A 47 10.89 4.98 0.53
CA VAL A 47 12.30 4.61 0.67
C VAL A 47 13.19 5.62 -0.04
N ALA A 48 12.82 6.04 -1.26
CA ALA A 48 13.55 7.06 -2.00
C ALA A 48 13.55 8.43 -1.29
N ARG A 49 12.41 8.85 -0.72
CA ARG A 49 12.31 10.07 0.11
C ARG A 49 13.21 9.99 1.34
N CYS A 50 13.18 8.87 2.07
CA CYS A 50 14.04 8.64 3.23
C CYS A 50 15.53 8.66 2.87
N ALA A 51 15.91 8.01 1.77
CA ALA A 51 17.29 7.99 1.28
C ALA A 51 17.79 9.40 0.91
N THR A 52 16.94 10.20 0.26
CA THR A 52 17.25 11.59 -0.10
C THR A 52 17.41 12.46 1.14
N HIS A 53 16.52 12.31 2.11
CA HIS A 53 16.59 13.02 3.38
C HIS A 53 17.84 12.62 4.19
N LEU A 54 18.19 11.33 4.19
CA LEU A 54 19.42 10.83 4.81
C LEU A 54 20.66 11.43 4.16
N GLN A 55 20.70 11.47 2.83
CA GLN A 55 21.81 12.05 2.09
C GLN A 55 21.98 13.55 2.41
N ALA A 56 20.88 14.31 2.43
CA ALA A 56 20.90 15.74 2.73
C ALA A 56 21.38 16.03 4.16
N THR A 57 20.86 15.29 5.14
CA THR A 57 21.30 15.42 6.55
C THR A 57 22.75 14.99 6.75
N THR A 58 23.19 13.93 6.07
CA THR A 58 24.60 13.49 6.09
C THR A 58 25.52 14.57 5.50
N ALA A 59 25.16 15.16 4.36
CA ALA A 59 25.92 16.24 3.76
C ALA A 59 26.02 17.48 4.68
N LEU A 60 24.93 17.82 5.38
CA LEU A 60 24.93 18.88 6.37
C LEU A 60 25.86 18.56 7.55
N LEU A 61 25.84 17.33 8.06
CA LEU A 61 26.76 16.90 9.12
C LEU A 61 28.22 17.00 8.68
N THR A 62 28.56 16.54 7.47
CA THR A 62 29.90 16.69 6.90
C THR A 62 30.30 18.16 6.82
N PHE A 63 29.40 19.04 6.37
CA PHE A 63 29.66 20.48 6.31
C PHE A 63 29.90 21.08 7.71
N CYS A 64 29.08 20.70 8.71
CA CYS A 64 29.29 21.12 10.10
C CYS A 64 30.66 20.64 10.63
N ILE A 65 31.08 19.41 10.30
CA ILE A 65 32.39 18.88 10.69
C ILE A 65 33.52 19.69 10.06
N GLU A 66 33.43 20.03 8.77
CA GLU A 66 34.46 20.86 8.12
C GLU A 66 34.46 22.28 8.68
N ALA A 67 33.31 22.88 8.96
CA ALA A 67 33.22 24.20 9.59
C ALA A 67 33.89 24.24 10.97
N LEU A 68 33.83 23.15 11.75
CA LEU A 68 34.52 23.05 13.04
C LEU A 68 36.06 23.03 12.91
N LYS A 69 36.59 22.76 11.72
CA LYS A 69 38.04 22.84 11.44
C LYS A 69 38.50 24.24 11.05
N GLU A 70 37.59 25.21 10.94
CA GLU A 70 37.94 26.60 10.62
C GLU A 70 38.85 27.19 11.69
N THR A 71 39.96 27.78 11.24
CA THR A 71 41.01 28.32 12.12
C THR A 71 40.77 29.79 12.47
N ASP A 72 40.07 30.53 11.60
CA ASP A 72 39.64 31.89 11.88
C ASP A 72 38.35 31.89 12.72
N SER A 73 38.49 32.26 13.99
CA SER A 73 37.36 32.32 14.93
C SER A 73 36.26 33.30 14.49
N SER A 74 36.61 34.37 13.76
CA SER A 74 35.63 35.32 13.26
C SER A 74 34.82 34.75 12.09
N ALA A 75 35.47 34.04 11.17
CA ALA A 75 34.82 33.33 10.07
C ALA A 75 33.91 32.20 10.59
N PHE A 76 34.36 31.44 11.59
CA PHE A 76 33.54 30.40 12.23
C PHE A 76 32.28 30.98 12.86
N LEU A 77 32.39 32.07 13.64
CA LEU A 77 31.24 32.69 14.29
C LEU A 77 30.20 33.24 13.30
N GLN A 78 30.62 33.68 12.11
CA GLN A 78 29.71 34.13 11.06
C GLN A 78 28.80 33.01 10.53
N ILE A 79 29.30 31.76 10.47
CA ILE A 79 28.55 30.63 9.90
C ILE A 79 27.97 29.68 10.96
N GLY A 80 28.55 29.61 12.16
CA GLY A 80 28.22 28.63 13.19
C GLY A 80 26.78 28.72 13.70
N GLY A 81 26.26 29.94 13.90
CA GLY A 81 24.87 30.14 14.33
C GLY A 81 23.86 29.63 13.29
N MET A 82 24.09 29.93 12.02
CA MET A 82 23.25 29.45 10.91
C MET A 82 23.31 27.92 10.78
N LEU A 83 24.48 27.33 10.94
CA LEU A 83 24.65 25.87 10.92
C LEU A 83 23.98 25.17 12.09
N SER A 84 24.05 25.74 13.29
CA SER A 84 23.36 25.21 14.46
C SER A 84 21.84 25.16 14.23
N VAL A 85 21.26 26.24 13.67
CA VAL A 85 19.83 26.28 13.33
C VAL A 85 19.50 25.23 12.27
N ARG A 86 20.29 25.13 11.20
CA ARG A 86 20.06 24.15 10.13
C ARG A 86 20.16 22.71 10.64
N ALA A 87 21.12 22.41 11.50
CA ALA A 87 21.29 21.08 12.10
C ALA A 87 20.09 20.72 13.00
N ALA A 88 19.63 21.65 13.83
CA ALA A 88 18.44 21.46 14.66
C ALA A 88 17.18 21.23 13.81
N THR A 89 16.99 22.01 12.74
CA THR A 89 15.89 21.85 11.79
C THR A 89 15.94 20.48 11.09
N ALA A 90 17.12 20.06 10.62
CA ALA A 90 17.31 18.75 9.98
C ALA A 90 17.09 17.57 10.95
N ALA A 91 17.38 17.74 12.24
CA ALA A 91 17.09 16.74 13.26
C ALA A 91 15.58 16.64 13.52
N GLY A 92 14.89 17.78 13.64
CA GLY A 92 13.44 17.82 13.84
C GLY A 92 12.63 17.36 12.62
N SER A 93 13.18 17.49 11.42
CA SER A 93 12.48 17.11 10.18
C SER A 93 12.30 15.60 10.04
N TRP A 94 13.08 14.75 10.72
CA TRP A 94 12.89 13.29 10.66
C TRP A 94 11.58 12.80 11.28
N GLY A 95 11.07 13.48 12.31
CA GLY A 95 9.77 13.17 12.91
C GLY A 95 8.59 13.63 12.05
N ALA A 96 8.78 14.69 11.27
CA ALA A 96 7.81 15.22 10.32
C ALA A 96 7.94 14.62 8.90
N ALA A 97 9.08 14.02 8.58
CA ALA A 97 9.37 13.30 7.34
C ALA A 97 8.64 11.95 7.35
N GLU A 98 7.32 12.06 7.18
CA GLU A 98 6.48 11.14 6.42
C GLU A 98 6.82 9.63 6.54
N GLY A 99 6.19 9.01 7.53
CA GLY A 99 5.74 7.62 7.43
C GLY A 99 6.71 6.54 7.87
N VAL A 100 7.90 6.86 8.39
CA VAL A 100 8.80 5.83 8.97
C VAL A 100 8.09 5.02 10.06
N GLN A 101 7.22 5.68 10.82
CA GLN A 101 6.44 5.08 11.91
C GLN A 101 5.22 4.27 11.41
N GLU A 102 4.75 4.54 10.18
CA GLU A 102 3.59 3.90 9.57
C GLU A 102 3.95 2.55 8.93
N MET A 103 5.22 2.36 8.58
CA MET A 103 5.79 1.15 8.00
C MET A 103 5.76 -0.06 8.95
N ALA A 104 5.93 0.16 10.26
CA ALA A 104 6.02 -0.94 11.23
C ALA A 104 4.67 -1.58 11.57
N ARG A 105 3.55 -0.98 11.15
CA ARG A 105 2.20 -1.35 11.63
C ARG A 105 1.28 -1.98 10.59
N LEU A 106 1.68 -2.04 9.32
CA LEU A 106 0.77 -2.47 8.27
C LEU A 106 1.08 -3.91 7.83
N PRO A 107 0.22 -4.90 8.13
CA PRO A 107 0.28 -6.18 7.44
C PRO A 107 0.18 -5.92 5.94
N LEU A 108 1.04 -6.59 5.17
CA LEU A 108 1.40 -6.25 3.79
C LEU A 108 0.20 -6.11 2.83
N LEU A 109 -0.94 -6.73 3.15
CA LEU A 109 -2.21 -6.62 2.46
C LEU A 109 -3.33 -7.21 3.34
N ASP A 110 -4.08 -6.38 4.07
CA ASP A 110 -5.21 -6.86 4.89
C ASP A 110 -6.48 -7.01 4.03
N LEU A 111 -6.46 -7.98 3.11
CA LEU A 111 -7.61 -8.34 2.30
C LEU A 111 -8.19 -9.65 2.82
N THR A 112 -9.41 -9.59 3.34
CA THR A 112 -10.19 -10.76 3.73
C THR A 112 -11.32 -11.01 2.75
N LEU A 113 -11.45 -12.24 2.25
CA LEU A 113 -12.62 -12.67 1.48
C LEU A 113 -13.65 -13.30 2.42
N ASP A 114 -14.87 -12.78 2.44
CA ASP A 114 -16.01 -13.41 3.12
C ASP A 114 -16.87 -14.17 2.11
N ASP A 115 -16.85 -15.51 2.18
CA ASP A 115 -17.61 -16.40 1.30
C ASP A 115 -18.99 -16.79 1.85
N LYS A 116 -19.29 -16.47 3.12
CA LYS A 116 -20.53 -16.88 3.81
C LYS A 116 -21.80 -16.46 3.07
N PRO A 117 -21.93 -15.22 2.53
CA PRO A 117 -23.15 -14.81 1.82
C PRO A 117 -23.38 -15.64 0.55
N VAL A 118 -22.31 -15.94 -0.19
CA VAL A 118 -22.40 -16.73 -1.44
C VAL A 118 -22.76 -18.18 -1.14
N ARG A 119 -22.14 -18.77 -0.11
CA ARG A 119 -22.47 -20.12 0.35
C ARG A 119 -23.95 -20.22 0.72
N ARG A 120 -24.45 -19.26 1.51
CA ARG A 120 -25.86 -19.21 1.89
C ARG A 120 -26.79 -19.08 0.68
N ALA A 121 -26.41 -18.29 -0.32
CA ALA A 121 -27.20 -18.14 -1.54
C ALA A 121 -27.26 -19.43 -2.36
N ILE A 122 -26.14 -20.18 -2.43
CA ILE A 122 -26.10 -21.50 -3.09
C ILE A 122 -26.99 -22.50 -2.36
N ASP A 123 -26.92 -22.56 -1.03
CA ASP A 123 -27.75 -23.46 -0.21
C ASP A 123 -29.26 -23.15 -0.33
N GLN A 124 -29.61 -21.92 -0.73
CA GLN A 124 -30.99 -21.44 -0.90
C GLN A 124 -31.51 -21.55 -2.34
N LEU A 125 -30.74 -22.13 -3.27
CA LEU A 125 -31.22 -22.38 -4.63
C LEU A 125 -32.37 -23.39 -4.60
N THR A 126 -33.52 -22.98 -5.14
CA THR A 126 -34.75 -23.80 -5.18
C THR A 126 -35.45 -23.63 -6.51
N PHE A 127 -36.28 -24.61 -6.89
CA PHE A 127 -37.18 -24.48 -8.03
C PHE A 127 -38.32 -23.52 -7.71
N VAL A 128 -38.66 -22.64 -8.65
CA VAL A 128 -39.81 -21.74 -8.53
C VAL A 128 -40.81 -22.10 -9.62
N GLN A 129 -42.03 -22.46 -9.23
CA GLN A 129 -43.13 -22.67 -10.16
C GLN A 129 -43.70 -21.31 -10.57
N LEU A 130 -43.53 -20.93 -11.84
CA LEU A 130 -44.27 -19.81 -12.43
C LEU A 130 -45.71 -20.30 -12.73
N LYS A 131 -46.70 -19.60 -12.16
CA LYS A 131 -48.13 -19.82 -12.44
C LYS A 131 -48.50 -19.32 -13.83
#